data_AF-A0A6B1GUR6-F1
#
_entry.id   AF-A0A6B1GUR6-F1
#
_cell.length_a   1.000
_cell.length_b   1.000
_cell.length_c   1.000
_cell.angle_alpha   90.00
_cell.angle_beta   90.00
_cell.angle_gamma   90.00
#
_symmetry.space_group_name_H-M   'P 1'
#
loop_
_entity.id
_entity.type
_entity.pdbx_description
1 polymer ?
#
loop_
_entity_poly.entity_id
_entity_poly.type
_entity_poly.pdbx_seq_one_letter_code
_entity_poly.pdbx_strand_id
1 'polypeptide(L)'
;MSERVVTIDGPVGSGKGTIGQQLAIRLGWHFLDSGALYRACAYVAVQNGITAERTDALLDHLERVKFETIPVSQGGEARVLLNDEDISTAVRTAECGQMASKIAVNQNLRRALLNVQRKYCRPPGLVA
;
A
#
# COMPACT_ATOMS: atom_id res chain seq x y z
N MET A 1 0.31 14.79 21.11
CA MET A 1 1.53 15.09 20.33
C MET A 1 1.19 14.74 18.89
N SER A 2 1.23 15.67 17.94
CA SER A 2 0.93 15.34 16.53
C SER A 2 2.00 14.39 16.01
N GLU A 3 1.61 13.24 15.46
CA GLU A 3 2.58 12.35 14.81
C GLU A 3 3.23 13.05 13.61
N ARG A 4 4.51 12.74 13.34
CA ARG A 4 5.25 13.31 12.21
C ARG A 4 5.09 12.42 10.98
N VAL A 5 4.85 13.04 9.82
CA VAL A 5 4.70 12.36 8.53
C VAL A 5 5.63 12.99 7.51
N VAL A 6 6.35 12.16 6.77
CA VAL A 6 7.07 12.55 5.54
C VAL A 6 6.37 11.87 4.37
N THR A 7 5.97 12.65 3.37
CA THR A 7 5.39 12.11 2.13
C THR A 7 6.40 12.21 0.99
N ILE A 8 6.48 11.19 0.14
CA ILE A 8 7.39 11.12 -1.01
C ILE A 8 6.60 10.84 -2.28
N ASP A 9 6.29 11.91 -3.02
CA ASP A 9 5.49 11.87 -4.24
C ASP A 9 6.34 12.03 -5.52
N GLY A 10 5.81 11.52 -6.63
CA GLY A 10 6.46 11.59 -7.95
C GLY A 10 6.10 10.43 -8.88
N PRO A 11 6.58 10.45 -10.14
CA PRO A 11 6.16 9.50 -11.17
C PRO A 11 6.64 8.06 -10.89
N VAL A 12 6.01 7.08 -11.54
CA VAL A 12 6.44 5.67 -11.47
C VAL A 12 7.89 5.56 -11.95
N GLY A 13 8.71 4.76 -11.26
CA GLY A 13 10.12 4.56 -11.63
C GLY A 13 11.10 5.61 -11.11
N SER A 14 10.66 6.67 -10.42
CA SER A 14 11.56 7.72 -9.90
C SER A 14 12.32 7.36 -8.61
N GLY A 15 12.25 6.11 -8.14
CA GLY A 15 12.98 5.66 -6.95
C GLY A 15 12.34 5.98 -5.58
N LYS A 16 11.10 6.48 -5.54
CA LYS A 16 10.41 6.88 -4.29
C LYS A 16 10.32 5.77 -3.25
N GLY A 17 9.94 4.56 -3.68
CA GLY A 17 9.84 3.40 -2.79
C GLY A 17 11.18 3.11 -2.13
N THR A 18 12.26 3.14 -2.91
CA THR A 18 13.63 2.94 -2.42
C THR A 18 14.04 4.02 -1.41
N ILE A 19 13.87 5.30 -1.74
CA ILE A 19 14.25 6.41 -0.83
C ILE A 19 13.38 6.40 0.43
N GLY A 20 12.07 6.19 0.30
CA GLY A 20 11.15 6.17 1.44
C GLY A 20 11.45 5.03 2.41
N GLN A 21 11.73 3.85 1.88
CA GLN A 21 12.15 2.69 2.67
C GLN A 21 13.46 2.97 3.43
N GLN A 22 14.47 3.52 2.75
CA GLN A 22 15.75 3.87 3.36
C GLN A 22 15.60 4.95 4.44
N LEU A 23 14.76 5.96 4.20
CA LEU A 23 14.47 7.01 5.17
C LEU A 23 13.76 6.47 6.41
N ALA A 24 12.76 5.61 6.22
CA ALA A 24 12.04 4.97 7.32
C ALA A 24 12.98 4.13 8.21
N ILE A 25 13.85 3.32 7.59
CA ILE A 25 14.88 2.53 8.30
C ILE A 25 15.80 3.46 9.09
N ARG A 26 16.29 4.54 8.46
CA ARG A 26 17.23 5.47 9.11
C ARG A 26 16.62 6.21 10.29
N LEU A 27 15.34 6.55 10.22
CA LEU A 27 14.62 7.26 11.29
C LEU A 27 14.05 6.32 12.35
N GLY A 28 13.98 5.01 12.08
CA GLY A 28 13.24 4.06 12.91
C GLY A 28 11.72 4.34 12.87
N TRP A 29 11.21 4.85 11.75
CA TRP A 29 9.81 5.22 11.57
C TRP A 29 9.05 4.14 10.80
N HIS A 30 7.72 4.18 10.89
CA HIS A 30 6.86 3.32 10.08
C HIS A 30 7.01 3.67 8.60
N PHE A 31 6.85 2.68 7.74
CA PHE A 31 6.88 2.84 6.29
C PHE A 31 5.55 2.40 5.69
N LEU A 32 5.04 3.18 4.73
CA LEU A 32 3.85 2.86 3.97
C LEU A 32 4.13 3.04 2.47
N ASP A 33 4.12 1.95 1.71
CA ASP A 33 4.08 2.06 0.24
C ASP A 33 2.62 2.13 -0.22
N SER A 34 2.16 3.35 -0.52
CA SER A 34 0.80 3.57 -1.02
C SER A 34 0.53 2.79 -2.32
N GLY A 35 1.50 2.67 -3.22
CA GLY A 35 1.38 1.87 -4.44
C GLY A 35 1.20 0.38 -4.15
N ALA A 36 1.93 -0.16 -3.17
CA ALA A 36 1.75 -1.53 -2.71
C ALA A 36 0.36 -1.74 -2.08
N LEU A 37 -0.18 -0.75 -1.35
CA LEU A 37 -1.54 -0.81 -0.81
C LEU A 37 -2.60 -0.95 -1.90
N TYR A 38 -2.51 -0.15 -2.98
CA TYR A 38 -3.44 -0.30 -4.12
C TYR A 38 -3.30 -1.67 -4.79
N ARG A 39 -2.07 -2.20 -4.91
CA ARG A 39 -1.85 -3.54 -5.49
C ARG A 39 -2.28 -4.67 -4.56
N ALA A 40 -2.25 -4.50 -3.24
CA ALA A 40 -2.82 -5.46 -2.29
C ALA A 40 -4.35 -5.48 -2.37
N CYS A 41 -4.99 -4.31 -2.53
CA CYS A 41 -6.43 -4.24 -2.81
C CYS A 41 -6.78 -4.93 -4.15
N ALA A 42 -5.97 -4.72 -5.18
CA ALA A 42 -6.10 -5.41 -6.45
C ALA A 42 -5.93 -6.93 -6.33
N TYR A 43 -4.96 -7.39 -5.53
CA TYR A 43 -4.78 -8.80 -5.24
C TYR A 43 -6.03 -9.42 -4.61
N VAL A 44 -6.65 -8.75 -3.61
CA VAL A 44 -7.93 -9.18 -3.03
C VAL A 44 -9.01 -9.28 -4.10
N ALA A 45 -9.09 -8.30 -5.00
CA ALA A 45 -10.07 -8.34 -6.10
C ALA A 45 -9.88 -9.57 -7.00
N VAL A 46 -8.64 -9.82 -7.43
CA VAL A 46 -8.28 -10.96 -8.28
C VAL A 46 -8.61 -12.29 -7.60
N GLN A 47 -8.22 -12.46 -6.33
CA GLN A 47 -8.49 -13.70 -5.59
C GLN A 47 -9.99 -13.98 -5.41
N ASN A 48 -10.82 -12.94 -5.35
CA ASN A 48 -12.27 -13.07 -5.15
C ASN A 48 -13.06 -12.95 -6.47
N GLY A 49 -12.40 -12.91 -7.63
CA GLY A 49 -13.06 -12.75 -8.94
C GLY A 49 -13.84 -11.43 -9.09
N ILE A 50 -13.48 -10.39 -8.34
CA ILE A 50 -14.12 -9.07 -8.42
C ILE A 50 -13.59 -8.35 -9.67
N THR A 51 -14.50 -8.02 -10.57
CA THR A 51 -14.16 -7.33 -11.82
C THR A 51 -14.03 -5.83 -11.61
N ALA A 52 -13.43 -5.15 -12.59
CA ALA A 52 -13.22 -3.70 -12.55
C ALA A 52 -14.53 -2.90 -12.43
N GLU A 53 -15.61 -3.42 -12.98
CA GLU A 53 -16.94 -2.83 -13.02
C GLU A 53 -17.68 -2.99 -11.68
N ARG A 54 -17.18 -3.87 -10.81
CA ARG A 54 -17.76 -4.18 -9.48
C ARG A 54 -16.81 -3.90 -8.34
N THR A 55 -15.87 -2.97 -8.55
CA THR A 55 -14.82 -2.65 -7.57
C THR A 55 -15.38 -2.12 -6.24
N ASP A 56 -16.58 -1.56 -6.21
CA ASP A 56 -17.25 -1.16 -4.96
C ASP A 56 -17.46 -2.33 -3.99
N ALA A 57 -17.52 -3.58 -4.47
CA ALA A 57 -17.55 -4.77 -3.62
C ALA A 57 -16.31 -4.89 -2.71
N LEU A 58 -15.19 -4.22 -3.04
CA LEU A 58 -13.97 -4.22 -2.24
C LEU A 58 -14.09 -3.38 -0.96
N LEU A 59 -15.07 -2.48 -0.86
CA LEU A 59 -15.22 -1.59 0.31
C LEU A 59 -15.35 -2.40 1.62
N ASP A 60 -16.14 -3.49 1.59
CA ASP A 60 -16.35 -4.36 2.74
C ASP A 60 -15.09 -5.15 3.15
N HIS A 61 -14.18 -5.37 2.20
CA HIS A 61 -12.91 -6.04 2.46
C HIS A 61 -11.88 -5.07 3.07
N LEU A 62 -11.84 -3.82 2.61
CA LEU A 62 -10.84 -2.83 3.02
C LEU A 62 -10.85 -2.51 4.52
N GLU A 63 -12.00 -2.61 5.17
CA GLU A 63 -12.10 -2.37 6.61
C GLU A 63 -11.57 -3.52 7.46
N ARG A 64 -11.52 -4.74 6.90
CA ARG A 64 -11.21 -5.98 7.62
C ARG A 64 -9.78 -6.45 7.41
N VAL A 65 -9.09 -5.93 6.40
CA VAL A 65 -7.73 -6.37 6.07
C VAL A 65 -6.68 -5.66 6.92
N LYS A 66 -5.76 -6.46 7.46
CA LYS A 66 -4.52 -5.99 8.07
C LYS A 66 -3.45 -5.92 6.98
N PHE A 67 -3.31 -4.75 6.36
CA PHE A 67 -2.18 -4.46 5.48
C PHE A 67 -0.96 -4.12 6.36
N GLU A 68 0.25 -4.52 5.97
CA GLU A 68 1.54 -4.03 6.49
C GLU A 68 2.60 -3.97 5.39
N THR A 69 3.47 -2.95 5.41
CA THR A 69 4.68 -2.90 4.59
C THR A 69 5.92 -2.88 5.45
N ILE A 70 6.78 -3.88 5.27
CA ILE A 70 8.03 -4.01 6.05
C ILE A 70 9.19 -3.54 5.19
N PRO A 71 9.88 -2.46 5.59
CA PRO A 71 11.06 -2.02 4.87
C PRO A 71 12.19 -3.05 5.01
N VAL A 72 12.95 -3.25 3.94
CA VAL A 72 14.03 -4.22 3.82
C VAL A 72 15.32 -3.45 3.59
N SER A 73 16.36 -3.83 4.32
CA SER A 73 17.69 -3.24 4.19
C SER A 73 18.34 -3.59 2.85
N GLN A 74 19.41 -2.88 2.48
CA GLN A 74 20.30 -3.24 1.36
C GLN A 74 19.65 -3.23 -0.04
N GLY A 75 18.60 -2.43 -0.25
CA GLY A 75 18.03 -2.21 -1.58
C GLY A 75 17.05 -3.30 -2.04
N GLY A 76 16.71 -4.25 -1.16
CA GLY A 76 15.59 -5.15 -1.38
C GLY A 76 14.26 -4.40 -1.37
N GLU A 77 13.30 -4.85 -2.16
CA GLU A 77 11.98 -4.25 -2.15
C GLU A 77 11.26 -4.53 -0.83
N ALA A 78 10.37 -3.62 -0.41
CA ALA A 78 9.58 -3.80 0.80
C ALA A 78 8.73 -5.08 0.72
N ARG A 79 8.63 -5.78 1.86
CA ARG A 79 7.67 -6.88 1.98
C ARG A 79 6.28 -6.32 2.16
N VAL A 80 5.30 -6.99 1.57
CA VAL A 80 3.89 -6.63 1.65
C VAL A 80 3.17 -7.78 2.32
N LEU A 81 2.62 -7.50 3.51
CA LEU A 81 1.82 -8.45 4.25
C LEU A 81 0.34 -8.08 4.18
N LEU A 82 -0.50 -9.09 4.02
CA LEU A 82 -1.95 -8.97 4.11
C LEU A 82 -2.47 -10.06 5.05
N ASN A 83 -3.08 -9.66 6.17
CA ASN A 83 -3.52 -10.59 7.22
C ASN A 83 -2.39 -11.54 7.66
N ASP A 84 -1.18 -10.98 7.85
CA ASP A 84 0.04 -11.70 8.21
C ASP A 84 0.59 -12.68 7.13
N GLU A 85 -0.06 -12.78 5.98
CA GLU A 85 0.43 -13.52 4.81
C GLU A 85 1.36 -12.65 3.95
N ASP A 86 2.49 -13.19 3.54
CA ASP A 86 3.41 -12.52 2.62
C ASP A 86 2.95 -12.63 1.17
N ILE A 87 2.42 -11.51 0.66
CA ILE A 87 1.93 -11.39 -0.72
C ILE A 87 2.87 -10.58 -1.61
N SER A 88 4.13 -10.38 -1.18
CA SER A 88 5.10 -9.50 -1.84
C SER A 88 5.26 -9.82 -3.33
N THR A 89 5.35 -11.10 -3.71
CA THR A 89 5.47 -11.50 -5.12
C THR A 89 4.14 -11.37 -5.86
N ALA A 90 3.04 -11.75 -5.22
CA ALA A 90 1.71 -11.76 -5.83
C ALA A 90 1.22 -10.35 -6.21
N VAL A 91 1.49 -9.34 -5.38
CA VAL A 91 1.07 -7.95 -5.68
C VAL A 91 1.85 -7.31 -6.82
N ARG A 92 2.94 -7.93 -7.32
CA ARG A 92 3.79 -7.39 -8.39
C ARG A 92 3.43 -7.91 -9.77
N THR A 93 2.42 -8.77 -9.88
CA THR A 93 1.96 -9.25 -11.18
C THR A 93 1.40 -8.11 -12.03
N ALA A 94 1.51 -8.26 -13.35
CA ALA A 94 0.93 -7.30 -14.30
C ALA A 94 -0.59 -7.15 -14.09
N GLU A 95 -1.27 -8.24 -13.73
CA GLU A 95 -2.70 -8.27 -13.42
C GLU A 95 -3.04 -7.38 -12.21
N CYS A 96 -2.31 -7.52 -11.09
CA CYS A 96 -2.48 -6.66 -9.92
C CYS A 96 -2.18 -5.19 -10.26
N GLY A 97 -1.16 -4.93 -11.09
CA GLY A 97 -0.83 -3.58 -11.55
C GLY A 97 -1.98 -2.94 -12.34
N GLN A 98 -2.53 -3.65 -13.32
CA GLN A 98 -3.65 -3.17 -14.14
C GLN A 98 -4.91 -2.94 -13.30
N MET A 99 -5.26 -3.89 -12.42
CA MET A 99 -6.42 -3.75 -11.56
C MET A 99 -6.24 -2.61 -10.53
N ALA A 100 -5.02 -2.41 -10.00
CA ALA A 100 -4.71 -1.29 -9.12
C ALA A 100 -4.94 0.07 -9.81
N SER A 101 -4.58 0.22 -11.09
CA SER A 101 -4.88 1.43 -11.87
C SER A 101 -6.38 1.68 -11.99
N LYS A 102 -7.19 0.62 -12.18
CA LYS A 102 -8.66 0.73 -12.23
C LYS A 102 -9.26 1.08 -10.86
N ILE A 103 -8.73 0.52 -9.78
CA ILE A 103 -9.13 0.88 -8.40
C ILE A 103 -8.76 2.35 -8.10
N ALA A 104 -7.61 2.81 -8.58
CA ALA A 104 -7.12 4.17 -8.33
C ALA A 104 -7.97 5.28 -8.98
N VAL A 105 -8.83 4.95 -9.96
CA VAL A 105 -9.79 5.92 -10.53
C VAL A 105 -11.15 5.93 -9.81
N ASN A 106 -11.48 4.89 -9.03
CA ASN A 106 -12.70 4.83 -8.24
C ASN A 106 -12.57 5.70 -6.97
N GLN A 107 -13.35 6.79 -6.91
CA GLN A 107 -13.29 7.76 -5.80
C GLN A 107 -13.67 7.17 -4.44
N ASN A 108 -14.63 6.24 -4.38
CA ASN A 108 -15.05 5.62 -3.13
C ASN A 108 -13.91 4.78 -2.53
N LEU A 109 -13.24 3.99 -3.37
CA LEU A 109 -12.11 3.18 -2.95
C LEU A 109 -10.91 4.03 -2.57
N ARG A 110 -10.60 5.10 -3.32
CA ARG A 110 -9.55 6.05 -2.93
C ARG A 110 -9.78 6.62 -1.53
N ARG A 111 -11.04 6.99 -1.22
CA ARG A 111 -11.41 7.51 0.10
C ARG A 111 -11.27 6.46 1.20
N ALA A 112 -11.70 5.22 0.95
CA ALA A 112 -11.52 4.11 1.87
C ALA A 112 -10.03 3.82 2.12
N LEU A 113 -9.23 3.74 1.06
CA LEU A 113 -7.78 3.53 1.14
C LEU A 113 -7.06 4.68 1.83
N LEU A 114 -7.51 5.93 1.68
CA LEU A 114 -6.96 7.06 2.43
C LEU A 114 -7.17 6.89 3.94
N ASN A 115 -8.32 6.35 4.36
CA ASN A 115 -8.55 6.04 5.77
C ASN A 115 -7.61 4.94 6.27
N VAL A 116 -7.33 3.92 5.44
CA VAL A 116 -6.31 2.90 5.76
C VAL A 116 -4.94 3.56 5.92
N GLN A 117 -4.52 4.42 4.97
CA GLN A 117 -3.23 5.12 5.03
C GLN A 117 -3.11 6.01 6.29
N ARG A 118 -4.17 6.70 6.69
CA ARG A 118 -4.15 7.54 7.91
C ARG A 118 -3.94 6.72 9.18
N LYS A 119 -4.43 5.48 9.25
CA LYS A 119 -4.22 4.57 10.40
C LYS A 119 -2.77 4.09 10.54
N TYR A 120 -1.91 4.33 9.55
CA TYR A 120 -0.48 4.05 9.63
C TYR A 120 0.32 5.13 10.33
N CYS A 121 -0.24 6.33 10.45
CA CYS A 121 0.41 7.42 11.15
C CYS A 121 0.42 7.10 12.66
N ARG A 122 1.56 6.61 13.15
CA ARG A 122 1.76 6.18 14.54
C ARG A 122 3.13 6.66 15.04
N PRO A 123 3.35 6.80 16.35
CA PRO A 123 4.68 7.05 16.90
C PRO A 123 5.69 5.96 16.48
N PRO A 124 6.97 6.30 16.25
CA PRO A 124 7.58 7.64 16.35
C PRO A 124 7.34 8.56 15.12
N GLY A 125 6.79 8.03 14.02
CA GLY A 125 6.43 8.76 12.81
C GLY A 125 6.19 7.82 11.62
N LEU A 126 5.82 8.39 10.48
CA LEU A 126 5.51 7.68 9.24
C LEU A 126 6.26 8.28 8.04
N VAL A 127 6.81 7.43 7.18
CA VAL A 127 7.24 7.77 5.82
C VAL A 127 6.29 7.08 4.83
N ALA A 128 5.65 7.85 3.96
CA ALA A 128 4.62 7.39 3.03
C ALA A 128 4.83 7.88 1.58
#